data_AF-A0A1E7I0N0-F1
#
_entry.id   AF-A0A1E7I0N0-F1
#
_cell.length_a   1.000
_cell.length_b   1.000
_cell.length_c   1.000
_cell.angle_alpha   90.00
_cell.angle_beta   90.00
_cell.angle_gamma   90.00
#
_symmetry.space_group_name_H-M   'P 1'
#
loop_
_entity.id
_entity.type
_entity.pdbx_description
1 polymer ?
#
loop_
_entity_poly.entity_id
_entity_poly.type
_entity_poly.pdbx_seq_one_letter_code
_entity_poly.pdbx_strand_id
1 'polypeptide(L)'
;MQEQTAMEADKVRYPHQFTQDLVIDPSLYTDSSLLKDVDMLSDPTVIVTDPMIMGMVLKYFYCYVHKGSFDEVVPLQDISALCEMFSRHSSLNEPDDDIELMNYLRQWSFSLRMLADVTKTSHIIRSIITQKVSPKLKKSEEYVGLDIGTGTGILLLAQHIHARRLGFKEITLYGIEYDKMVGLQSYKIFNELGLAEIILGDARDQRNYEPLLNKQVTFVSNEMVAAMHQPLRREHFVSISKTLFGTIGENIANAGFFPEGLIAFCKEMNVSVLLAKNTAFLGPKEYHDMNLLPQGIIIEGNIVPLHELGNELMPYLSEWSKTRLSHRW
;
A
#
# COMPACT_ATOMS: atom_id res chain seq x y z
N MET A 1 -36.22 -15.53 29.97
CA MET A 1 -35.49 -14.65 30.91
C MET A 1 -34.42 -15.50 31.57
N GLN A 2 -33.25 -15.55 30.94
CA GLN A 2 -32.02 -16.13 31.46
C GLN A 2 -30.90 -15.45 30.68
N GLU A 3 -30.36 -14.40 31.28
CA GLU A 3 -29.06 -13.83 30.94
C GLU A 3 -27.99 -14.81 31.39
N GLN A 4 -27.01 -15.08 30.54
CA GLN A 4 -25.72 -15.59 30.98
C GLN A 4 -24.63 -15.12 30.01
N THR A 5 -24.11 -13.95 30.38
CA THR A 5 -22.69 -13.62 30.51
C THR A 5 -21.78 -13.87 29.30
N ALA A 6 -21.49 -12.79 28.59
CA ALA A 6 -20.33 -12.67 27.72
C ALA A 6 -19.05 -12.93 28.52
N MET A 7 -18.22 -13.87 28.05
CA MET A 7 -16.85 -14.03 28.50
C MET A 7 -16.05 -12.82 28.00
N GLU A 8 -15.68 -11.93 28.93
CA GLU A 8 -14.56 -11.01 28.73
C GLU A 8 -13.30 -11.85 28.51
N ALA A 9 -12.68 -11.69 27.34
CA ALA A 9 -11.39 -12.27 27.05
C ALA A 9 -10.33 -11.54 27.89
N ASP A 10 -9.82 -12.22 28.92
CA ASP A 10 -8.70 -11.75 29.72
C ASP A 10 -7.48 -11.50 28.82
N LYS A 11 -7.04 -10.24 28.74
CA LYS A 11 -5.77 -9.86 28.11
C LYS A 11 -4.62 -10.47 28.91
N VAL A 12 -4.03 -11.54 28.37
CA VAL A 12 -2.79 -12.13 28.88
C VAL A 12 -1.69 -11.07 28.85
N ARG A 13 -1.29 -10.57 30.02
CA ARG A 13 -0.13 -9.68 30.18
C ARG A 13 1.15 -10.52 30.23
N TYR A 14 1.97 -10.45 29.20
CA TYR A 14 3.31 -11.04 29.17
C TYR A 14 4.30 -10.20 30.02
N PRO A 15 4.97 -10.76 31.03
CA PRO A 15 5.97 -10.04 31.81
C PRO A 15 7.33 -10.07 31.12
N HIS A 16 7.94 -8.89 30.96
CA HIS A 16 9.32 -8.64 30.50
C HIS A 16 9.60 -8.79 28.99
N GLN A 17 9.01 -7.90 28.19
CA GLN A 17 9.59 -7.54 26.88
C GLN A 17 10.59 -6.39 27.08
N PHE A 18 11.80 -6.56 26.58
CA PHE A 18 12.81 -5.50 26.58
C PHE A 18 12.52 -4.55 25.42
N THR A 19 12.96 -3.30 25.48
CA THR A 19 12.85 -2.34 24.36
C THR A 19 13.47 -2.88 23.05
N GLN A 20 14.37 -3.86 23.17
CA GLN A 20 14.98 -4.59 22.06
C GLN A 20 14.00 -5.48 21.29
N ASP A 21 12.81 -5.79 21.82
CA ASP A 21 11.81 -6.65 21.20
C ASP A 21 10.78 -5.87 20.37
N LEU A 22 10.82 -4.54 20.41
CA LEU A 22 9.86 -3.69 19.70
C LEU A 22 10.30 -3.44 18.26
N VAL A 23 9.34 -3.27 17.34
CA VAL A 23 9.62 -3.14 15.91
C VAL A 23 10.35 -1.83 15.55
N ILE A 24 10.06 -0.77 16.30
CA ILE A 24 10.70 0.56 16.23
C ILE A 24 10.93 1.08 17.64
N ASP A 25 11.74 2.13 17.79
CA ASP A 25 11.92 2.80 19.07
C ASP A 25 10.59 3.41 19.57
N PRO A 26 10.18 3.19 20.84
CA PRO A 26 8.94 3.75 21.39
C PRO A 26 8.82 5.27 21.27
N SER A 27 9.93 6.00 21.31
CA SER A 27 9.92 7.47 21.16
C SER A 27 9.50 7.94 19.76
N LEU A 28 9.52 7.03 18.79
CA LEU A 28 9.09 7.26 17.41
C LEU A 28 7.64 6.82 17.17
N TYR A 29 6.98 6.22 18.16
CA TYR A 29 5.62 5.73 18.06
C TYR A 29 4.67 6.55 18.94
N THR A 30 3.46 6.77 18.45
CA THR A 30 2.39 7.40 19.22
C THR A 30 1.29 6.38 19.47
N ASP A 31 0.91 6.20 20.73
CA ASP A 31 -0.21 5.37 21.16
C ASP A 31 -1.54 6.07 20.83
N SER A 32 -1.93 5.95 19.57
CA SER A 32 -3.15 6.48 18.98
C SER A 32 -3.88 5.36 18.23
N SER A 33 -5.09 5.67 17.76
CA SER A 33 -5.81 4.81 16.82
C SER A 33 -5.39 5.10 15.39
N LEU A 34 -5.60 4.15 14.47
CA LEU A 34 -5.33 4.34 13.05
C LEU A 34 -6.06 5.57 12.48
N LEU A 35 -7.35 5.76 12.81
CA LEU A 35 -8.14 6.88 12.29
C LEU A 35 -7.60 8.25 12.74
N LYS A 36 -7.16 8.36 14.00
CA LYS A 36 -6.47 9.57 14.50
C LYS A 36 -5.20 9.87 13.73
N ASP A 37 -4.41 8.85 13.37
CA ASP A 37 -3.21 9.04 12.56
C ASP A 37 -3.56 9.46 11.13
N VAL A 38 -4.60 8.87 10.53
CA VAL A 38 -5.12 9.26 9.21
C VAL A 38 -5.61 10.70 9.23
N ASP A 39 -6.37 11.12 10.23
CA ASP A 39 -6.86 12.50 10.40
C ASP A 39 -5.70 13.49 10.56
N MET A 40 -4.72 13.16 11.41
CA MET A 40 -3.53 13.97 11.62
C MET A 40 -2.72 14.11 10.32
N LEU A 41 -2.47 13.01 9.61
CA LEU A 41 -1.74 13.03 8.34
C LEU A 41 -2.52 13.76 7.23
N SER A 42 -3.85 13.79 7.33
CA SER A 42 -4.74 14.48 6.39
C SER A 42 -4.73 16.00 6.56
N ASP A 43 -4.27 16.54 7.71
CA ASP A 43 -4.21 17.97 7.97
C ASP A 43 -3.05 18.64 7.19
N PRO A 44 -3.34 19.57 6.25
CA PRO A 44 -2.30 20.25 5.47
C PRO A 44 -1.32 21.08 6.31
N THR A 45 -1.68 21.47 7.53
CA THR A 45 -0.84 22.25 8.44
C THR A 45 0.18 21.39 9.19
N VAL A 46 -0.05 20.07 9.24
CA VAL A 46 0.85 19.11 9.87
C VAL A 46 2.05 18.85 8.96
N ILE A 47 3.25 19.00 9.53
CA ILE A 47 4.51 18.57 8.91
C ILE A 47 4.62 17.06 9.11
N VAL A 48 4.49 16.31 8.01
CA VAL A 48 4.59 14.85 8.05
C VAL A 48 6.04 14.43 8.24
N THR A 49 6.27 13.52 9.18
CA THR A 49 7.58 12.92 9.46
C THR A 49 7.56 11.43 9.17
N ASP A 50 8.73 10.85 8.92
CA ASP A 50 8.87 9.42 8.64
C ASP A 50 8.31 8.53 9.77
N PRO A 51 8.58 8.79 11.07
CA PRO A 51 7.97 8.04 12.17
C PRO A 51 6.43 8.04 12.15
N MET A 52 5.80 9.15 11.78
CA MET A 52 4.33 9.23 11.71
C MET A 52 3.77 8.30 10.64
N ILE A 53 4.42 8.24 9.47
CA ILE A 53 4.00 7.35 8.38
C ILE A 53 4.25 5.90 8.77
N MET A 54 5.42 5.58 9.30
CA MET A 54 5.75 4.23 9.77
C MET A 54 4.78 3.75 10.84
N GLY A 55 4.47 4.61 11.82
CA GLY A 55 3.47 4.34 12.86
C GLY A 55 2.09 4.04 12.27
N MET A 56 1.66 4.80 11.27
CA MET A 56 0.39 4.57 10.57
C MET A 56 0.39 3.24 9.79
N VAL A 57 1.46 2.91 9.06
CA VAL A 57 1.61 1.63 8.34
C VAL A 57 1.53 0.45 9.30
N LEU A 58 2.24 0.54 10.42
CA LEU A 58 2.25 -0.46 11.49
C LEU A 58 0.85 -0.66 12.10
N LYS A 59 0.13 0.43 12.38
CA LYS A 59 -1.27 0.36 12.84
C LYS A 59 -2.20 -0.23 11.78
N TYR A 60 -2.02 0.16 10.51
CA TYR A 60 -2.82 -0.36 9.40
C TYR A 60 -2.63 -1.87 9.25
N PHE A 61 -1.38 -2.35 9.35
CA PHE A 61 -1.06 -3.78 9.34
C PHE A 61 -1.82 -4.53 10.44
N TYR A 62 -1.79 -4.02 11.67
CA TYR A 62 -2.53 -4.59 12.78
C TYR A 62 -4.04 -4.61 12.54
N CYS A 63 -4.62 -3.45 12.19
CA CYS A 63 -6.07 -3.32 11.96
C CYS A 63 -6.55 -4.22 10.82
N TYR A 64 -5.74 -4.38 9.77
CA TYR A 64 -6.06 -5.26 8.64
C TYR A 64 -6.07 -6.74 9.03
N VAL A 65 -5.12 -7.17 9.87
CA VAL A 65 -5.04 -8.57 10.35
C VAL A 65 -6.17 -8.87 11.33
N HIS A 66 -6.45 -7.96 12.27
CA HIS A 66 -7.50 -8.12 13.26
C HIS A 66 -8.90 -7.72 12.75
N LYS A 67 -9.00 -7.24 11.50
CA LYS A 67 -10.24 -6.90 10.79
C LYS A 67 -11.09 -5.85 11.55
N GLY A 68 -10.45 -4.81 12.08
CA GLY A 68 -11.12 -3.79 12.89
C GLY A 68 -10.14 -2.94 13.70
N SER A 69 -10.61 -2.43 14.85
CA SER A 69 -9.84 -1.60 15.79
C SER A 69 -9.31 -0.28 15.20
N PHE A 70 -9.98 0.25 14.19
CA PHE A 70 -9.56 1.46 13.48
C PHE A 70 -9.60 2.72 14.37
N ASP A 71 -10.53 2.77 15.31
CA ASP A 71 -10.75 3.84 16.29
C ASP A 71 -10.15 3.55 17.68
N GLU A 72 -9.65 2.33 17.88
CA GLU A 72 -9.03 1.89 19.12
C GLU A 72 -7.54 2.23 19.15
N VAL A 73 -6.99 2.52 20.33
CA VAL A 73 -5.55 2.69 20.50
C VAL A 73 -4.87 1.34 20.28
N VAL A 74 -3.89 1.30 19.38
CA VAL A 74 -3.10 0.11 19.11
C VAL A 74 -1.73 0.25 19.79
N PRO A 75 -1.41 -0.57 20.82
CA PRO A 75 -0.12 -0.52 21.48
C PRO A 75 1.02 -1.00 20.57
N LEU A 76 2.19 -0.37 20.68
CA LEU A 76 3.39 -0.78 19.94
C LEU A 76 3.79 -2.23 20.23
N GLN A 77 3.54 -2.72 21.45
CA GLN A 77 3.85 -4.10 21.86
C GLN A 77 3.06 -5.12 21.03
N ASP A 78 1.76 -4.88 20.85
CA ASP A 78 0.86 -5.78 20.13
C ASP A 78 1.24 -5.83 18.64
N ILE A 79 1.60 -4.68 18.06
CA ILE A 79 2.11 -4.63 16.68
C ILE A 79 3.46 -5.34 16.56
N SER A 80 4.35 -5.15 17.52
CA SER A 80 5.69 -5.77 17.49
C SER A 80 5.57 -7.29 17.55
N ALA A 81 4.69 -7.83 18.40
CA ALA A 81 4.38 -9.25 18.46
C ALA A 81 3.81 -9.76 17.13
N LEU A 82 2.88 -9.03 16.51
CA LEU A 82 2.35 -9.38 15.19
C LEU A 82 3.42 -9.38 14.10
N CYS A 83 4.30 -8.37 14.08
CA CYS A 83 5.44 -8.30 13.16
C CYS A 83 6.40 -9.48 13.34
N GLU A 84 6.68 -9.85 14.59
CA GLU A 84 7.51 -11.03 14.88
C GLU A 84 6.86 -12.31 14.36
N MET A 85 5.58 -12.56 14.68
CA MET A 85 4.82 -13.71 14.18
C MET A 85 4.81 -13.76 12.65
N PHE A 86 4.56 -12.62 11.99
CA PHE A 86 4.62 -12.54 10.54
C PHE A 86 6.02 -12.83 10.00
N SER A 87 7.08 -12.38 10.67
CA SER A 87 8.44 -12.67 10.22
C SER A 87 8.75 -14.17 10.19
N ARG A 88 8.10 -14.98 11.04
CA ARG A 88 8.27 -16.43 11.13
C ARG A 88 7.07 -17.24 10.64
N HIS A 89 6.12 -16.63 9.93
CA HIS A 89 4.90 -17.33 9.48
C HIS A 89 5.16 -18.58 8.63
N SER A 90 6.30 -18.66 7.93
CA SER A 90 6.68 -19.83 7.12
C SER A 90 7.33 -20.97 7.93
N SER A 91 7.61 -20.76 9.21
CA SER A 91 8.19 -21.74 10.13
C SER A 91 7.11 -22.57 10.85
N LEU A 92 7.54 -23.63 11.55
CA LEU A 92 6.67 -24.36 12.49
C LEU A 92 6.20 -23.42 13.61
N ASN A 93 4.98 -23.65 14.10
CA ASN A 93 4.45 -22.90 15.25
C ASN A 93 5.32 -23.18 16.49
N GLU A 94 5.55 -22.13 17.28
CA GLU A 94 6.13 -22.21 18.62
C GLU A 94 5.03 -22.51 19.67
N PRO A 95 5.36 -23.02 20.86
CA PRO A 95 4.37 -23.45 21.85
C PRO A 95 3.38 -22.36 22.29
N ASP A 96 3.80 -21.09 22.25
CA ASP A 96 3.01 -19.94 22.69
C ASP A 96 2.30 -19.21 21.53
N ASP A 97 2.33 -19.78 20.32
CA ASP A 97 1.69 -19.18 19.16
C ASP A 97 0.17 -19.31 19.20
N ASP A 98 -0.51 -18.23 18.82
CA ASP A 98 -1.87 -18.31 18.33
C ASP A 98 -1.88 -19.00 16.95
N ILE A 99 -2.32 -20.26 16.95
CA ILE A 99 -2.36 -21.12 15.77
C ILE A 99 -3.31 -20.55 14.69
N GLU A 100 -4.44 -19.98 15.09
CA GLU A 100 -5.42 -19.42 14.15
C GLU A 100 -4.84 -18.20 13.46
N LEU A 101 -4.24 -17.30 14.23
CA LEU A 101 -3.54 -16.14 13.70
C LEU A 101 -2.38 -16.55 12.79
N MET A 102 -1.54 -17.50 13.19
CA MET A 102 -0.43 -17.99 12.34
C MET A 102 -0.92 -18.58 11.01
N ASN A 103 -2.00 -19.35 11.03
CA ASN A 103 -2.61 -19.88 9.81
C ASN A 103 -3.16 -18.77 8.91
N TYR A 104 -3.78 -17.75 9.51
CA TYR A 104 -4.20 -16.56 8.79
C TYR A 104 -2.99 -15.85 8.15
N LEU A 105 -1.91 -15.57 8.90
CA LEU A 105 -0.72 -14.92 8.37
C LEU A 105 -0.08 -15.71 7.22
N ARG A 106 -0.10 -17.04 7.25
CA ARG A 106 0.35 -17.91 6.15
C ARG A 106 -0.52 -17.76 4.92
N GLN A 107 -1.84 -17.91 5.09
CA GLN A 107 -2.80 -17.85 3.99
C GLN A 107 -2.79 -16.48 3.29
N TRP A 108 -2.63 -15.41 4.06
CA TRP A 108 -2.67 -14.02 3.60
C TRP A 108 -1.27 -13.44 3.36
N SER A 109 -0.23 -14.26 3.42
CA SER A 109 1.17 -13.81 3.37
C SER A 109 1.46 -12.96 2.15
N PHE A 110 0.93 -13.30 0.97
CA PHE A 110 1.16 -12.55 -0.26
C PHE A 110 0.62 -11.11 -0.14
N SER A 111 -0.64 -10.92 0.26
CA SER A 111 -1.24 -9.60 0.44
C SER A 111 -0.61 -8.80 1.58
N LEU A 112 -0.15 -9.47 2.65
CA LEU A 112 0.38 -8.80 3.84
C LEU A 112 1.85 -8.39 3.71
N ARG A 113 2.60 -8.94 2.74
CA ARG A 113 4.03 -8.65 2.57
C ARG A 113 4.33 -7.17 2.40
N MET A 114 3.51 -6.44 1.65
CA MET A 114 3.68 -5.00 1.51
C MET A 114 3.57 -4.30 2.86
N LEU A 115 2.54 -4.62 3.65
CA LEU A 115 2.34 -4.03 4.98
C LEU A 115 3.47 -4.37 5.96
N ALA A 116 4.01 -5.58 5.87
CA ALA A 116 5.14 -6.01 6.69
C ALA A 116 6.49 -5.43 6.23
N ASP A 117 6.61 -5.00 4.98
CA ASP A 117 7.74 -4.21 4.48
C ASP A 117 7.53 -2.72 4.81
N VAL A 118 7.60 -2.43 6.11
CA VAL A 118 7.19 -1.15 6.69
C VAL A 118 7.95 0.02 6.07
N THR A 119 9.25 -0.13 5.82
CA THR A 119 10.10 0.93 5.29
C THR A 119 9.76 1.23 3.83
N LYS A 120 9.71 0.21 2.97
CA LYS A 120 9.33 0.37 1.56
C LYS A 120 7.94 0.98 1.45
N THR A 121 6.96 0.45 2.18
CA THR A 121 5.58 0.93 2.14
C THR A 121 5.45 2.35 2.68
N SER A 122 6.20 2.70 3.73
CA SER A 122 6.22 4.08 4.24
C SER A 122 6.83 5.06 3.23
N HIS A 123 7.89 4.68 2.51
CA HIS A 123 8.44 5.48 1.43
C HIS A 123 7.39 5.72 0.34
N ILE A 124 6.70 4.65 -0.10
CA ILE A 124 5.65 4.73 -1.12
C ILE A 124 4.54 5.69 -0.67
N ILE A 125 4.00 5.49 0.54
CA ILE A 125 2.96 6.35 1.08
C ILE A 125 3.42 7.80 1.16
N ARG A 126 4.64 8.05 1.67
CA ARG A 126 5.23 9.39 1.72
C ARG A 126 5.17 10.05 0.34
N SER A 127 5.62 9.35 -0.70
CA SER A 127 5.62 9.91 -2.06
C SER A 127 4.23 10.19 -2.62
N ILE A 128 3.22 9.42 -2.25
CA ILE A 128 1.82 9.66 -2.67
C ILE A 128 1.25 10.88 -1.95
N ILE A 129 1.38 10.96 -0.62
CA ILE A 129 0.75 12.03 0.17
C ILE A 129 1.41 13.40 -0.03
N THR A 130 2.67 13.44 -0.49
CA THR A 130 3.41 14.67 -0.82
C THR A 130 3.29 15.06 -2.30
N GLN A 131 2.71 14.21 -3.15
CA GLN A 131 2.73 14.45 -4.59
C GLN A 131 1.98 15.74 -4.95
N LYS A 132 2.52 16.46 -5.93
CA LYS A 132 1.88 17.65 -6.46
C LYS A 132 0.85 17.26 -7.52
N VAL A 133 -0.37 17.76 -7.35
CA VAL A 133 -1.43 17.62 -8.35
C VAL A 133 -1.42 18.79 -9.34
N SER A 134 -1.77 18.51 -10.59
CA SER A 134 -1.88 19.50 -11.67
C SER A 134 -2.77 20.69 -11.27
N PRO A 135 -2.37 21.94 -11.58
CA PRO A 135 -3.21 23.12 -11.31
C PRO A 135 -4.60 23.06 -11.97
N LYS A 136 -4.76 22.29 -13.04
CA LYS A 136 -6.08 22.06 -13.67
C LYS A 136 -7.00 21.24 -12.77
N LEU A 137 -6.45 20.21 -12.14
CA LEU A 137 -7.20 19.31 -11.25
C LEU A 137 -7.49 19.94 -9.89
N LYS A 138 -6.61 20.82 -9.39
CA LYS A 138 -6.85 21.59 -8.14
C LYS A 138 -8.08 22.51 -8.19
N LYS A 139 -8.59 22.81 -9.38
CA LYS A 139 -9.83 23.59 -9.58
C LYS A 139 -11.09 22.72 -9.57
N SER A 140 -10.94 21.39 -9.59
CA SER A 140 -12.05 20.46 -9.45
C SER A 140 -12.59 20.51 -8.03
N GLU A 141 -13.90 20.32 -7.87
CA GLU A 141 -14.53 20.15 -6.56
C GLU A 141 -14.32 18.74 -6.00
N GLU A 142 -14.16 17.76 -6.89
CA GLU A 142 -13.97 16.34 -6.57
C GLU A 142 -12.53 15.90 -6.80
N TYR A 143 -11.98 15.16 -5.84
CA TYR A 143 -10.80 14.31 -6.00
C TYR A 143 -11.25 12.91 -6.42
N VAL A 144 -10.73 12.43 -7.54
CA VAL A 144 -10.98 11.06 -8.02
C VAL A 144 -9.68 10.27 -8.01
N GLY A 145 -9.60 9.29 -7.13
CA GLY A 145 -8.46 8.38 -7.01
C GLY A 145 -8.76 7.01 -7.60
N LEU A 146 -7.74 6.40 -8.21
CA LEU A 146 -7.78 5.04 -8.72
C LEU A 146 -6.56 4.25 -8.21
N ASP A 147 -6.79 3.06 -7.68
CA ASP A 147 -5.75 2.12 -7.29
C ASP A 147 -5.94 0.80 -8.03
N ILE A 148 -4.95 0.39 -8.82
CA ILE A 148 -4.98 -0.84 -9.61
C ILE A 148 -4.11 -1.91 -8.96
N GLY A 149 -4.70 -3.07 -8.69
CA GLY A 149 -4.06 -4.09 -7.86
C GLY A 149 -4.15 -3.69 -6.39
N THR A 150 -5.36 -3.36 -5.93
CA THR A 150 -5.60 -2.71 -4.65
C THR A 150 -4.99 -3.46 -3.45
N GLY A 151 -4.92 -4.79 -3.52
CA GLY A 151 -4.38 -5.61 -2.45
C GLY A 151 -5.08 -5.30 -1.14
N THR A 152 -4.32 -4.87 -0.14
CA THR A 152 -4.84 -4.49 1.19
C THR A 152 -5.51 -3.10 1.21
N GLY A 153 -5.42 -2.33 0.14
CA GLY A 153 -5.97 -0.98 0.00
C GLY A 153 -5.16 0.13 0.66
N ILE A 154 -3.96 -0.14 1.17
CA ILE A 154 -3.15 0.89 1.84
C ILE A 154 -2.81 2.08 0.92
N LEU A 155 -2.70 1.87 -0.40
CA LEU A 155 -2.47 2.96 -1.35
C LEU A 155 -3.74 3.81 -1.56
N LEU A 156 -4.95 3.22 -1.50
CA LEU A 156 -6.19 4.00 -1.44
C LEU A 156 -6.25 4.86 -0.18
N LEU A 157 -5.83 4.34 0.97
CA LEU A 157 -5.76 5.13 2.20
C LEU A 157 -4.76 6.30 2.04
N ALA A 158 -3.61 6.07 1.41
CA ALA A 158 -2.67 7.14 1.09
C ALA A 158 -3.28 8.18 0.14
N GLN A 159 -4.06 7.76 -0.86
CA GLN A 159 -4.80 8.68 -1.74
C GLN A 159 -5.87 9.48 -0.99
N HIS A 160 -6.56 8.89 -0.01
CA HIS A 160 -7.50 9.60 0.86
C HIS A 160 -6.79 10.72 1.64
N ILE A 161 -5.67 10.40 2.29
CA ILE A 161 -4.84 11.38 3.01
C ILE A 161 -4.39 12.48 2.04
N HIS A 162 -3.87 12.09 0.88
CA HIS A 162 -3.43 13.02 -0.16
C HIS A 162 -4.55 13.99 -0.59
N ALA A 163 -5.76 13.50 -0.83
CA ALA A 163 -6.91 14.30 -1.22
C ALA A 163 -7.29 15.33 -0.15
N ARG A 164 -7.34 14.91 1.12
CA ARG A 164 -7.63 15.77 2.27
C ARG A 164 -6.56 16.85 2.46
N ARG A 165 -5.29 16.49 2.36
CA ARG A 165 -4.15 17.43 2.42
C ARG A 165 -4.22 18.48 1.31
N LEU A 166 -4.76 18.14 0.15
CA LEU A 166 -4.95 19.09 -0.95
C LEU A 166 -6.20 19.96 -0.80
N GLY A 167 -7.02 19.73 0.23
CA GLY A 167 -8.21 20.52 0.54
C GLY A 167 -9.46 20.12 -0.24
N PHE A 168 -9.48 18.95 -0.88
CA PHE A 168 -10.68 18.44 -1.53
C PHE A 168 -11.74 18.06 -0.49
N LYS A 169 -12.98 18.44 -0.78
CA LYS A 169 -14.14 18.14 0.08
C LYS A 169 -14.83 16.86 -0.36
N GLU A 170 -15.06 16.74 -1.67
CA GLU A 170 -15.61 15.55 -2.29
C GLU A 170 -14.46 14.64 -2.71
N ILE A 171 -14.43 13.43 -2.16
CA ILE A 171 -13.37 12.44 -2.41
C ILE A 171 -14.05 11.15 -2.83
N THR A 172 -13.76 10.71 -4.06
CA THR A 172 -14.19 9.42 -4.56
C THR A 172 -12.98 8.57 -4.92
N LEU A 173 -12.86 7.40 -4.31
CA LEU A 173 -11.75 6.49 -4.51
C LEU A 173 -12.26 5.15 -5.06
N TYR A 174 -11.57 4.63 -6.08
CA TYR A 174 -11.86 3.35 -6.69
C TYR A 174 -10.65 2.43 -6.60
N GLY A 175 -10.84 1.23 -6.06
CA GLY A 175 -9.86 0.14 -6.15
C GLY A 175 -10.29 -0.90 -7.17
N ILE A 176 -9.37 -1.42 -8.00
CA ILE A 176 -9.61 -2.60 -8.84
C ILE A 176 -8.74 -3.76 -8.32
N GLU A 177 -9.38 -4.85 -7.90
CA GLU A 177 -8.70 -6.04 -7.38
C GLU A 177 -9.19 -7.31 -8.09
N TYR A 178 -8.24 -8.10 -8.57
CA TYR A 178 -8.48 -9.35 -9.31
C TYR A 178 -8.66 -10.54 -8.37
N ASP A 179 -7.87 -10.64 -7.30
CA ASP A 179 -8.01 -11.69 -6.30
C ASP A 179 -9.28 -11.45 -5.49
N LYS A 180 -10.29 -12.30 -5.74
CA LYS A 180 -11.60 -12.17 -5.11
C LYS A 180 -11.54 -12.23 -3.58
N MET A 181 -10.66 -13.03 -2.99
CA MET A 181 -10.58 -13.16 -1.54
C MET A 181 -9.99 -11.89 -0.93
N VAL A 182 -8.89 -11.39 -1.51
CA VAL A 182 -8.26 -10.13 -1.10
C VAL A 182 -9.19 -8.95 -1.32
N GLY A 183 -9.78 -8.85 -2.50
CA GLY A 183 -10.73 -7.81 -2.85
C GLY A 183 -11.96 -7.79 -1.94
N LEU A 184 -12.52 -8.94 -1.55
CA LEU A 184 -13.64 -8.99 -0.61
C LEU A 184 -13.27 -8.51 0.80
N GLN A 185 -12.03 -8.76 1.24
CA GLN A 185 -11.56 -8.26 2.53
C GLN A 185 -11.36 -6.74 2.49
N SER A 186 -10.67 -6.23 1.47
CA SER A 186 -10.50 -4.79 1.30
C SER A 186 -11.83 -4.09 1.07
N TYR A 187 -12.77 -4.69 0.33
CA TYR A 187 -14.13 -4.18 0.20
C TYR A 187 -14.82 -3.98 1.55
N LYS A 188 -14.76 -4.99 2.45
CA LYS A 188 -15.38 -4.88 3.78
C LYS A 188 -14.78 -3.74 4.59
N ILE A 189 -13.45 -3.66 4.62
CA ILE A 189 -12.72 -2.61 5.37
C ILE A 189 -13.09 -1.22 4.82
N PHE A 190 -12.99 -1.01 3.51
CA PHE A 190 -13.25 0.31 2.91
C PHE A 190 -14.73 0.70 2.92
N ASN A 191 -15.64 -0.28 2.89
CA ASN A 191 -17.07 -0.05 3.08
C ASN A 191 -17.39 0.36 4.54
N GLU A 192 -16.77 -0.27 5.53
CA GLU A 192 -16.92 0.10 6.94
C GLU A 192 -16.36 1.51 7.22
N LEU A 193 -15.20 1.82 6.64
CA LEU A 193 -14.59 3.13 6.77
C LEU A 193 -15.28 4.22 5.91
N GLY A 194 -16.11 3.83 4.94
CA GLY A 194 -16.76 4.76 4.01
C GLY A 194 -15.80 5.53 3.11
N LEU A 195 -14.65 4.94 2.76
CA LEU A 195 -13.55 5.65 2.10
C LEU A 195 -13.42 5.38 0.59
N ALA A 196 -13.78 4.18 0.12
CA ALA A 196 -13.57 3.79 -1.28
C ALA A 196 -14.56 2.71 -1.74
N GLU A 197 -14.75 2.64 -3.06
CA GLU A 197 -15.43 1.54 -3.73
C GLU A 197 -14.39 0.54 -4.27
N ILE A 198 -14.57 -0.74 -3.96
CA ILE A 198 -13.69 -1.82 -4.46
C ILE A 198 -14.42 -2.59 -5.57
N ILE A 199 -13.86 -2.52 -6.77
CA ILE A 199 -14.30 -3.22 -7.97
C ILE A 199 -13.57 -4.57 -8.02
N LEU A 200 -14.31 -5.66 -7.81
CA LEU A 200 -13.79 -7.01 -7.94
C LEU A 200 -13.72 -7.38 -9.42
N GLY A 201 -12.53 -7.27 -10.03
CA GLY A 201 -12.38 -7.44 -11.46
C GLY A 201 -10.94 -7.38 -11.94
N ASP A 202 -10.75 -7.81 -13.18
CA ASP A 202 -9.47 -7.75 -13.87
C ASP A 202 -9.25 -6.35 -14.48
N ALA A 203 -8.19 -5.64 -14.08
CA ALA A 203 -7.85 -4.33 -14.62
C ALA A 203 -7.49 -4.35 -16.12
N ARG A 204 -7.38 -5.52 -16.76
CA ARG A 204 -7.26 -5.66 -18.22
C ARG A 204 -8.60 -5.55 -18.94
N ASP A 205 -9.71 -5.68 -18.22
CA ASP A 205 -11.07 -5.54 -18.77
C ASP A 205 -11.54 -4.09 -18.68
N GLN A 206 -11.85 -3.51 -19.84
CA GLN A 206 -12.34 -2.14 -19.97
C GLN A 206 -13.60 -1.85 -19.15
N ARG A 207 -14.44 -2.86 -18.90
CA ARG A 207 -15.71 -2.69 -18.15
C ARG A 207 -15.46 -2.26 -16.70
N ASN A 208 -14.33 -2.64 -16.12
CA ASN A 208 -13.98 -2.27 -14.75
C ASN A 208 -13.61 -0.79 -14.59
N TYR A 209 -13.54 -0.04 -15.69
CA TYR A 209 -13.34 1.42 -15.69
C TYR A 209 -14.62 2.20 -15.99
N GLU A 210 -15.78 1.55 -16.17
CA GLU A 210 -17.06 2.20 -16.42
C GLU A 210 -17.40 3.33 -15.42
N PRO A 211 -17.18 3.18 -14.10
CA PRO A 211 -17.43 4.25 -13.12
C PRO A 211 -16.60 5.52 -13.35
N LEU A 212 -15.51 5.43 -14.12
CA LEU A 212 -14.54 6.51 -14.33
C LEU A 212 -14.72 7.23 -15.67
N LEU A 213 -15.53 6.70 -16.60
CA LEU A 213 -15.65 7.24 -17.97
C LEU A 213 -16.04 8.73 -18.02
N ASN A 214 -16.82 9.19 -17.04
CA ASN A 214 -17.28 10.59 -16.95
C ASN A 214 -16.57 11.41 -15.87
N LYS A 215 -15.50 10.87 -15.26
CA LYS A 215 -14.80 11.50 -14.15
C LYS A 215 -13.41 11.96 -14.57
N GLN A 216 -12.96 13.12 -14.11
CA GLN A 216 -11.57 13.52 -14.28
C GLN A 216 -10.73 12.89 -13.16
N VAL A 217 -9.91 11.91 -13.50
CA VAL A 217 -9.05 11.22 -12.51
C VAL A 217 -7.93 12.16 -12.06
N THR A 218 -7.77 12.25 -10.75
CA THR A 218 -6.75 13.09 -10.11
C THR A 218 -5.46 12.33 -9.87
N PHE A 219 -5.57 11.06 -9.49
CA PHE A 219 -4.44 10.23 -9.12
C PHE A 219 -4.65 8.77 -9.50
N VAL A 220 -3.59 8.11 -9.96
CA VAL A 220 -3.59 6.68 -10.24
C VAL A 220 -2.40 6.03 -9.53
N SER A 221 -2.63 5.05 -8.66
CA SER A 221 -1.60 4.10 -8.24
C SER A 221 -1.74 2.80 -9.01
N ASN A 222 -0.61 2.27 -9.47
CA ASN A 222 -0.52 0.96 -10.11
C ASN A 222 0.76 0.27 -9.61
N GLU A 223 0.62 -0.48 -8.53
CA GLU A 223 1.73 -1.22 -7.91
C GLU A 223 1.81 -2.67 -8.41
N MET A 224 1.29 -2.97 -9.61
CA MET A 224 1.51 -4.26 -10.27
C MET A 224 2.93 -4.38 -10.86
N VAL A 225 3.94 -3.94 -10.12
CA VAL A 225 5.35 -4.04 -10.50
C VAL A 225 5.88 -5.38 -10.01
N ALA A 226 6.27 -6.24 -10.95
CA ALA A 226 6.86 -7.54 -10.62
C ALA A 226 8.13 -7.39 -9.76
N ALA A 227 8.48 -8.44 -8.99
CA ALA A 227 9.77 -8.49 -8.29
C ALA A 227 10.95 -8.29 -9.28
N MET A 228 12.08 -7.75 -8.81
CA MET A 228 13.23 -7.36 -9.68
C MET A 228 13.74 -8.47 -10.61
N HIS A 229 13.56 -9.74 -10.24
CA HIS A 229 13.99 -10.90 -11.03
C HIS A 229 12.90 -11.50 -11.91
N GLN A 230 11.71 -10.90 -11.93
CA GLN A 230 10.55 -11.40 -12.63
C GLN A 230 10.17 -10.45 -13.78
N PRO A 231 9.80 -10.97 -14.96
CA PRO A 231 9.34 -10.14 -16.06
C PRO A 231 8.05 -9.37 -15.71
N LEU A 232 7.94 -8.12 -16.16
CA LEU A 232 6.72 -7.30 -15.98
C LEU A 232 5.45 -7.93 -16.56
N ARG A 233 5.60 -8.82 -17.54
CA ARG A 233 4.49 -9.58 -18.13
C ARG A 233 3.80 -10.50 -17.12
N ARG A 234 4.51 -10.93 -16.07
CA ARG A 234 3.98 -11.82 -15.03
C ARG A 234 2.85 -11.17 -14.24
N GLU A 235 3.01 -9.90 -13.90
CA GLU A 235 1.99 -9.09 -13.20
C GLU A 235 1.12 -8.29 -14.18
N HIS A 236 1.21 -8.58 -15.48
CA HIS A 236 0.42 -7.97 -16.53
C HIS A 236 0.48 -6.43 -16.60
N PHE A 237 1.50 -5.80 -16.01
CA PHE A 237 1.66 -4.33 -15.90
C PHE A 237 1.41 -3.59 -17.23
N VAL A 238 2.01 -4.08 -18.31
CA VAL A 238 1.90 -3.49 -19.67
C VAL A 238 0.48 -3.65 -20.21
N SER A 239 -0.17 -4.80 -19.99
CA SER A 239 -1.54 -5.04 -20.46
C SER A 239 -2.54 -4.18 -19.71
N ILE A 240 -2.37 -4.05 -18.39
CA ILE A 240 -3.17 -3.18 -17.53
C ILE A 240 -3.04 -1.73 -17.99
N SER A 241 -1.80 -1.25 -18.18
CA SER A 241 -1.54 0.11 -18.65
C SER A 241 -2.15 0.35 -20.04
N LYS A 242 -2.05 -0.62 -20.95
CA LYS A 242 -2.68 -0.53 -22.27
C LYS A 242 -4.21 -0.36 -22.15
N THR A 243 -4.87 -1.14 -21.31
CA THR A 243 -6.33 -1.02 -21.09
C THR A 243 -6.66 0.32 -20.44
N LEU A 244 -5.99 0.70 -19.35
CA LEU A 244 -6.20 1.97 -18.64
C LEU A 244 -6.16 3.18 -19.59
N PHE A 245 -5.07 3.30 -20.36
CA PHE A 245 -4.89 4.43 -21.29
C PHE A 245 -5.81 4.32 -22.52
N GLY A 246 -6.17 3.11 -22.94
CA GLY A 246 -7.12 2.90 -24.04
C GLY A 246 -8.57 3.22 -23.67
N THR A 247 -8.95 3.04 -22.41
CA THR A 247 -10.34 3.20 -21.94
C THR A 247 -10.61 4.59 -21.35
N ILE A 248 -9.71 5.11 -20.50
CA ILE A 248 -9.90 6.39 -19.80
C ILE A 248 -8.73 7.36 -19.99
N GLY A 249 -7.94 7.21 -21.07
CA GLY A 249 -6.73 8.00 -21.33
C GLY A 249 -6.92 9.52 -21.26
N GLU A 250 -8.04 10.03 -21.76
CA GLU A 250 -8.38 11.47 -21.69
C GLU A 250 -8.62 11.92 -20.23
N ASN A 251 -9.35 11.10 -19.47
CA ASN A 251 -9.68 11.33 -18.06
C ASN A 251 -8.46 11.30 -17.14
N ILE A 252 -7.37 10.60 -17.51
CA ILE A 252 -6.13 10.50 -16.72
C ILE A 252 -5.00 11.40 -17.24
N ALA A 253 -5.22 12.18 -18.30
CA ALA A 253 -4.16 12.96 -18.96
C ALA A 253 -3.39 13.88 -17.97
N ASN A 254 -4.12 14.51 -17.04
CA ASN A 254 -3.55 15.41 -16.04
C ASN A 254 -3.25 14.74 -14.69
N ALA A 255 -3.60 13.47 -14.51
CA ALA A 255 -3.47 12.78 -13.24
C ALA A 255 -2.01 12.65 -12.80
N GLY A 256 -1.80 12.64 -11.48
CA GLY A 256 -0.59 12.13 -10.84
C GLY A 256 -0.56 10.60 -10.93
N PHE A 257 0.64 10.03 -10.93
CA PHE A 257 0.84 8.59 -11.01
C PHE A 257 1.83 8.14 -9.96
N PHE A 258 1.53 7.00 -9.32
CA PHE A 258 2.51 6.23 -8.57
C PHE A 258 2.63 4.80 -9.18
N PRO A 259 3.85 4.37 -9.55
CA PRO A 259 5.05 5.22 -9.71
C PRO A 259 4.87 6.21 -10.88
N GLU A 260 5.65 7.30 -10.90
CA GLU A 260 5.60 8.27 -12.01
C GLU A 260 6.14 7.67 -13.32
N GLY A 261 7.04 6.70 -13.18
CA GLY A 261 7.68 5.96 -14.24
C GLY A 261 8.39 4.73 -13.69
N LEU A 262 8.74 3.82 -14.58
CA LEU A 262 9.42 2.57 -14.27
C LEU A 262 10.62 2.42 -15.22
N ILE A 263 11.78 2.13 -14.65
CA ILE A 263 12.99 1.74 -15.38
C ILE A 263 13.02 0.21 -15.43
N ALA A 264 12.96 -0.34 -16.65
CA ALA A 264 13.00 -1.78 -16.87
C ALA A 264 14.14 -2.17 -17.81
N PHE A 265 14.87 -3.21 -17.46
CA PHE A 265 16.01 -3.72 -18.21
C PHE A 265 15.59 -4.86 -19.13
N CYS A 266 15.96 -4.75 -20.41
CA CYS A 266 15.89 -5.83 -21.37
C CYS A 266 17.25 -6.53 -21.44
N LYS A 267 17.31 -7.77 -20.96
CA LYS A 267 18.53 -8.58 -20.99
C LYS A 267 18.97 -8.94 -22.41
N GLU A 268 18.01 -9.21 -23.31
CA GLU A 268 18.30 -9.64 -24.68
C GLU A 268 19.05 -8.56 -25.48
N MET A 269 18.70 -7.29 -25.26
CA MET A 269 19.26 -6.14 -25.96
C MET A 269 20.31 -5.38 -25.12
N ASN A 270 20.47 -5.75 -23.84
CA ASN A 270 21.34 -5.08 -22.87
C ASN A 270 21.06 -3.57 -22.76
N VAL A 271 19.79 -3.19 -22.64
CA VAL A 271 19.34 -1.78 -22.54
C VAL A 271 18.30 -1.60 -21.43
N SER A 272 18.26 -0.40 -20.86
CA SER A 272 17.19 0.02 -19.95
C SER A 272 16.18 0.90 -20.69
N VAL A 273 14.90 0.63 -20.45
CA VAL A 273 13.76 1.30 -21.05
C VAL A 273 12.99 2.04 -19.97
N LEU A 274 12.64 3.30 -20.25
CA LEU A 274 11.74 4.09 -19.41
C LEU A 274 10.29 3.87 -19.85
N LEU A 275 9.48 3.35 -18.94
CA LEU A 275 8.02 3.23 -19.08
C LEU A 275 7.39 4.33 -18.23
N ALA A 276 6.70 5.30 -18.83
CA ALA A 276 6.13 6.43 -18.11
C ALA A 276 4.80 6.87 -18.72
N LYS A 277 4.07 7.77 -18.03
CA LYS A 277 2.75 8.25 -18.46
C LYS A 277 2.71 8.75 -19.91
N ASN A 278 3.73 9.47 -20.35
CA ASN A 278 3.79 10.03 -21.71
C ASN A 278 3.87 8.96 -22.81
N THR A 279 4.25 7.73 -22.48
CA THR A 279 4.27 6.57 -23.38
C THR A 279 3.23 5.51 -22.99
N ALA A 280 2.25 5.88 -22.16
CA ALA A 280 1.25 4.96 -21.58
C ALA A 280 1.89 3.74 -20.89
N PHE A 281 3.11 3.89 -20.36
CA PHE A 281 3.93 2.83 -19.78
C PHE A 281 4.21 1.63 -20.72
N LEU A 282 4.07 1.80 -22.04
CA LEU A 282 4.33 0.73 -23.01
C LEU A 282 5.79 0.68 -23.48
N GLY A 283 6.50 1.80 -23.40
CA GLY A 283 7.84 1.94 -23.98
C GLY A 283 7.84 1.86 -25.51
N PRO A 284 9.02 1.92 -26.15
CA PRO A 284 9.16 1.77 -27.60
C PRO A 284 8.62 0.43 -28.13
N LYS A 285 7.99 0.45 -29.31
CA LYS A 285 7.33 -0.72 -29.92
C LYS A 285 8.26 -1.93 -30.07
N GLU A 286 9.54 -1.67 -30.33
CA GLU A 286 10.59 -2.70 -30.48
C GLU A 286 10.76 -3.57 -29.22
N TYR A 287 10.37 -3.07 -28.04
CA TYR A 287 10.52 -3.76 -26.77
C TYR A 287 9.22 -4.36 -26.21
N HIS A 288 8.08 -4.19 -26.91
CA HIS A 288 6.76 -4.65 -26.43
C HIS A 288 6.73 -6.17 -26.23
N ASP A 289 7.53 -6.90 -27.01
CA ASP A 289 7.63 -8.36 -26.97
C ASP A 289 8.74 -8.94 -26.09
N MET A 290 9.54 -8.07 -25.46
CA MET A 290 10.73 -8.47 -24.71
C MET A 290 10.45 -8.72 -23.23
N ASN A 291 11.36 -9.45 -22.59
CA ASN A 291 11.33 -9.67 -21.15
C ASN A 291 11.95 -8.47 -20.43
N LEU A 292 11.10 -7.51 -20.06
CA LEU A 292 11.48 -6.35 -19.28
C LEU A 292 11.49 -6.69 -17.78
N LEU A 293 12.65 -6.52 -17.16
CA LEU A 293 12.88 -6.75 -15.72
C LEU A 293 12.91 -5.40 -14.99
N PRO A 294 12.05 -5.16 -13.99
CA PRO A 294 12.05 -3.87 -13.31
C PRO A 294 13.33 -3.68 -12.47
N GLN A 295 13.93 -2.49 -12.57
CA GLN A 295 15.16 -2.13 -11.85
C GLN A 295 15.01 -0.92 -10.94
N GLY A 296 14.13 0.01 -11.29
CA GLY A 296 13.91 1.23 -10.51
C GLY A 296 12.60 1.89 -10.87
N ILE A 297 12.12 2.77 -10.01
CA ILE A 297 10.92 3.57 -10.22
C ILE A 297 11.26 5.05 -10.17
N ILE A 298 10.41 5.88 -10.76
CA ILE A 298 10.50 7.34 -10.65
C ILE A 298 9.55 7.80 -9.55
N ILE A 299 10.12 8.48 -8.57
CA ILE A 299 9.42 9.11 -7.45
C ILE A 299 9.88 10.57 -7.38
N GLU A 300 8.94 11.50 -7.44
CA GLU A 300 9.21 12.95 -7.38
C GLU A 300 10.28 13.40 -8.39
N GLY A 301 10.25 12.83 -9.60
CA GLY A 301 11.23 13.07 -10.66
C GLY A 301 12.61 12.43 -10.48
N ASN A 302 12.86 11.70 -9.39
CA ASN A 302 14.12 11.00 -9.14
C ASN A 302 14.00 9.51 -9.45
N ILE A 303 15.06 8.91 -10.00
CA ILE A 303 15.14 7.46 -10.18
C ILE A 303 15.57 6.85 -8.85
N VAL A 304 14.72 5.97 -8.31
CA VAL A 304 14.99 5.19 -7.10
C VAL A 304 15.16 3.72 -7.51
N PRO A 305 16.33 3.11 -7.33
CA PRO A 305 16.52 1.68 -7.56
C PRO A 305 15.60 0.87 -6.65
N LEU A 306 14.98 -0.21 -7.18
CA LEU A 306 14.01 -1.00 -6.42
C LEU A 306 14.63 -1.65 -5.17
N HIS A 307 15.90 -2.02 -5.21
CA HIS A 307 16.64 -2.58 -4.08
C HIS A 307 17.05 -1.52 -3.03
N GLU A 308 16.88 -0.23 -3.34
CA GLU A 308 17.16 0.88 -2.42
C GLU A 308 15.88 1.51 -1.84
N LEU A 309 14.71 1.10 -2.33
CA LEU A 309 13.44 1.72 -1.95
C LEU A 309 13.14 1.48 -0.46
N GLY A 310 13.11 2.56 0.31
CA GLY A 310 12.86 2.53 1.76
C GLY A 310 14.11 2.31 2.61
N ASN A 311 15.30 2.15 2.03
CA ASN A 311 16.54 1.95 2.79
C ASN A 311 16.84 3.11 3.75
N GLU A 312 16.44 4.33 3.40
CA GLU A 312 16.63 5.50 4.26
C GLU A 312 15.79 5.47 5.54
N LEU A 313 14.76 4.61 5.59
CA LEU A 313 13.89 4.42 6.75
C LEU A 313 14.35 3.26 7.64
N MET A 314 15.30 2.44 7.18
CA MET A 314 15.88 1.35 7.96
C MET A 314 16.45 1.77 9.33
N PRO A 315 17.07 2.96 9.49
CA PRO A 315 17.57 3.39 10.79
C PRO A 315 16.50 3.52 11.89
N TYR A 316 15.22 3.64 11.54
CA TYR A 316 14.12 3.71 12.50
C TYR A 316 13.68 2.34 13.04
N LEU A 317 14.01 1.26 12.33
CA LEU A 317 13.71 -0.11 12.75
C LEU A 317 14.67 -0.56 13.86
N SER A 318 14.17 -1.42 14.75
CA SER A 318 15.03 -2.18 15.65
C SER A 318 15.87 -3.21 14.90
N GLU A 319 16.93 -3.70 15.53
CA GLU A 319 17.89 -4.58 14.86
C GLU A 319 17.29 -5.93 14.42
N TRP A 320 16.41 -6.51 15.23
CA TRP A 320 15.69 -7.74 14.82
C TRP A 320 14.75 -7.47 13.64
N SER A 321 14.12 -6.29 13.60
CA SER A 321 13.18 -5.93 12.54
C SER A 321 13.91 -5.75 11.21
N LYS A 322 15.06 -5.08 11.23
CA LYS A 322 15.93 -4.97 10.06
C LYS A 322 16.36 -6.33 9.52
N THR A 323 16.64 -7.30 10.38
CA THR A 323 17.12 -8.61 9.92
C THR A 323 15.99 -9.51 9.42
N ARG A 324 14.78 -9.37 9.96
CA ARG A 324 13.67 -10.31 9.71
C ARG A 324 12.55 -9.80 8.80
N LEU A 325 12.32 -8.48 8.71
CA LEU A 325 11.21 -7.89 7.95
C LEU A 325 11.63 -7.31 6.59
N SER A 326 12.80 -6.68 6.47
CA SER A 326 13.16 -5.82 5.32
C SER A 326 13.73 -6.54 4.07
N HIS A 327 13.47 -7.83 3.89
CA HIS A 327 14.15 -8.64 2.85
C HIS A 327 13.22 -9.52 2.01
N ARG A 328 11.91 -9.26 1.97
CA ARG A 328 10.92 -10.22 1.43
C ARG A 328 10.27 -9.84 0.10
N TRP A 329 10.91 -8.99 -0.69
CA TRP A 329 10.58 -8.73 -2.10
C TRP A 329 11.57 -9.38 -3.06
#